data_AF-A0A941KW81-F1
#
_entry.id   AF-A0A941KW81-F1
#
_cell.length_a   1.000
_cell.length_b   1.000
_cell.length_c   1.000
_cell.angle_alpha   90.00
_cell.angle_beta   90.00
_cell.angle_gamma   90.00
#
_symmetry.space_group_name_H-M   'P 1'
#
loop_
_entity.id
_entity.type
_entity.pdbx_description
1 polymer ?
#
loop_
_entity_poly.entity_id
_entity_poly.type
_entity_poly.pdbx_seq_one_letter_code
_entity_poly.pdbx_strand_id
1 'polypeptide(L)'
;MPHQNRVTPTGDLIAVNARGTLMGNRGRLHNATGQIIKSSDRKAWIICELQFKGRQQEIMAPGSYTQLFFLDEATALAAGHRPCHTCRRTHYNQFTSIYKETFPDTTTSIGDIDEQLKQQRSTEHPQISLSDVPNGAMVSFESQVKDSWLVWDQYLYRWSPEGYTDCKQKVDTASVFLITPWNTTQVLRAGYVPTIHPSANSLITSSETGIRSVSSLSTTPNISQKPVNAAPSKQDSVATKPNERENLTSSNETLPRYKLKTTPRGKQLHTYFAAILSATGMDKGKSANLKLFFSNFQGHMDANRIQKCPGGYQLTVNGQDYFADRVKIDNHQGIDPALYQAMLEGLRNGGDEWVSLQPGK
;
A
#
# COMPACT_ATOMS: atom_id res chain seq x y z
N MET A 1 27.07 20.27 -5.93
CA MET A 1 27.03 18.82 -6.21
C MET A 1 26.11 18.16 -5.20
N PRO A 2 25.34 17.12 -5.57
CA PRO A 2 24.49 16.41 -4.62
C PRO A 2 25.33 15.72 -3.53
N HIS A 3 24.75 15.57 -2.34
CA HIS A 3 25.36 14.78 -1.26
C HIS A 3 25.37 13.28 -1.63
N GLN A 4 26.38 12.55 -1.15
CA GLN A 4 26.45 11.08 -1.26
C GLN A 4 25.55 10.42 -0.19
N ASN A 5 24.24 10.55 -0.37
CA ASN A 5 23.26 10.06 0.61
C ASN A 5 22.00 9.44 -0.01
N ARG A 6 22.06 9.09 -1.30
CA ARG A 6 21.06 8.25 -1.94
C ARG A 6 21.46 6.80 -1.84
N VAL A 7 20.49 5.95 -1.58
CA VAL A 7 20.74 4.54 -1.29
C VAL A 7 20.27 3.67 -2.45
N THR A 8 21.17 2.82 -2.95
CA THR A 8 20.83 1.78 -3.94
C THR A 8 20.15 0.58 -3.28
N PRO A 9 19.52 -0.32 -4.05
CA PRO A 9 18.97 -1.56 -3.51
C PRO A 9 19.99 -2.46 -2.80
N THR A 10 21.25 -2.44 -3.24
CA THR A 10 22.39 -3.11 -2.60
C THR A 10 22.88 -2.42 -1.32
N GLY A 11 22.38 -1.21 -1.05
CA GLY A 11 22.71 -0.44 0.13
C GLY A 11 23.89 0.53 -0.04
N ASP A 12 24.43 0.68 -1.24
CA ASP A 12 25.49 1.63 -1.56
C ASP A 12 25.00 3.08 -1.48
N LEU A 13 25.92 3.99 -1.16
CA LEU A 13 25.64 5.43 -1.10
C LEU A 13 26.16 6.13 -2.36
N ILE A 14 25.26 6.77 -3.11
CA ILE A 14 25.58 7.47 -4.36
C ILE A 14 25.22 8.96 -4.27
N ALA A 15 25.92 9.78 -5.05
CA ALA A 15 25.74 11.23 -5.11
C ALA A 15 24.94 11.63 -6.36
N VAL A 16 23.60 11.66 -6.24
CA VAL A 16 22.68 11.99 -7.34
C VAL A 16 21.59 12.96 -6.87
N ASN A 17 20.95 13.67 -7.80
CA ASN A 17 19.93 14.68 -7.50
C ASN A 17 18.53 14.11 -7.24
N ALA A 18 18.33 12.80 -7.42
CA ALA A 18 17.06 12.13 -7.15
C ALA A 18 16.52 12.51 -5.76
N ARG A 19 15.22 12.74 -5.59
CA ARG A 19 14.67 13.17 -4.28
C ARG A 19 14.37 12.00 -3.36
N GLY A 20 13.85 10.92 -3.92
CA GLY A 20 13.30 9.81 -3.16
C GLY A 20 11.96 10.16 -2.49
N THR A 21 11.26 9.14 -1.98
CA THR A 21 10.00 9.29 -1.25
C THR A 21 10.14 9.05 0.25
N LEU A 22 11.29 8.50 0.70
CA LEU A 22 11.55 8.16 2.09
C LEU A 22 12.95 8.57 2.52
N MET A 23 13.12 8.79 3.82
CA MET A 23 14.41 9.00 4.47
C MET A 23 14.89 7.73 5.17
N GLY A 24 16.16 7.65 5.53
CA GLY A 24 16.72 6.61 6.37
C GLY A 24 17.79 7.09 7.33
N ASN A 25 18.13 6.21 8.29
CA ASN A 25 19.19 6.45 9.25
C ASN A 25 19.98 5.15 9.48
N ARG A 26 21.30 5.25 9.29
CA ARG A 26 22.31 4.21 9.60
C ARG A 26 23.38 4.69 10.59
N GLY A 27 23.09 5.79 11.29
CA GLY A 27 23.98 6.49 12.21
C GLY A 27 24.79 7.61 11.54
N ARG A 28 25.90 7.99 12.17
CA ARG A 28 26.77 9.07 11.70
C ARG A 28 27.84 8.52 10.75
N LEU A 29 27.61 8.69 9.45
CA LEU A 29 28.48 8.14 8.41
C LEU A 29 29.47 9.15 7.86
N HIS A 30 29.25 10.45 8.10
CA HIS A 30 30.04 11.53 7.51
C HIS A 30 30.95 12.24 8.52
N ASN A 31 32.08 12.74 8.03
CA ASN A 31 32.97 13.64 8.77
C ASN A 31 32.45 15.09 8.75
N ALA A 32 33.19 16.04 9.35
CA ALA A 32 32.78 17.44 9.43
C ALA A 32 32.67 18.16 8.06
N THR A 33 33.29 17.62 7.00
CA THR A 33 33.22 18.16 5.64
C THR A 33 32.14 17.48 4.78
N GLY A 34 31.35 16.57 5.36
CA GLY A 34 30.27 15.87 4.66
C GLY A 34 30.71 14.66 3.84
N GLN A 35 31.97 14.23 3.95
CA GLN A 35 32.46 13.03 3.26
C GLN A 35 32.04 11.77 4.02
N ILE A 36 31.54 10.76 3.30
CA ILE A 36 31.20 9.46 3.86
C ILE A 36 32.48 8.70 4.21
N ILE A 37 32.60 8.28 5.47
CA ILE A 37 33.77 7.57 6.02
C ILE A 37 33.39 6.22 6.66
N LYS A 38 32.10 5.90 6.75
CA LYS A 38 31.58 4.64 7.30
C LYS A 38 30.39 4.15 6.47
N SER A 39 30.20 2.84 6.37
CA SER A 39 28.98 2.24 5.81
C SER A 39 27.82 2.20 6.81
N SER A 40 28.14 2.12 8.11
CA SER A 40 27.20 2.12 9.23
C SER A 40 27.87 2.57 10.53
N ASP A 41 27.07 3.11 11.46
CA ASP A 41 27.48 3.36 12.86
C ASP A 41 26.52 2.69 13.87
N ARG A 42 25.52 1.94 13.39
CA ARG A 42 24.55 1.23 14.24
C ARG A 42 23.95 0.00 13.56
N LYS A 43 23.40 -0.93 14.36
CA LYS A 43 22.68 -2.12 13.84
C LYS A 43 21.32 -1.75 13.24
N ALA A 44 20.59 -0.88 13.93
CA ALA A 44 19.26 -0.42 13.54
C ALA A 44 19.33 0.50 12.31
N TRP A 45 19.13 -0.09 11.13
CA TRP A 45 18.92 0.63 9.88
C TRP A 45 17.42 0.85 9.71
N ILE A 46 16.99 2.10 9.74
CA ILE A 46 15.56 2.43 9.80
C ILE A 46 15.09 3.27 8.62
N ILE A 47 13.88 3.00 8.16
CA ILE A 47 13.15 3.76 7.13
C ILE A 47 12.27 4.79 7.84
N CYS A 48 12.38 6.05 7.45
CA CYS A 48 11.70 7.17 8.06
C CYS A 48 10.84 7.92 7.03
N GLU A 49 9.79 8.58 7.51
CA GLU A 49 9.09 9.60 6.74
C GLU A 49 10.01 10.78 6.43
N LEU A 50 9.82 11.41 5.27
CA LEU A 50 10.52 12.65 4.89
C LEU A 50 10.14 13.82 5.81
N GLN A 51 8.90 13.84 6.30
CA GLN A 51 8.37 14.87 7.18
C GLN A 51 7.73 14.24 8.41
N PHE A 52 8.10 14.73 9.59
CA PHE A 52 7.51 14.25 10.84
C PHE A 52 7.45 15.38 11.86
N LYS A 53 6.23 15.73 12.31
CA LYS A 53 5.96 16.75 13.34
C LYS A 53 6.64 18.10 13.08
N GLY A 54 6.72 18.53 11.82
CA GLY A 54 7.33 19.82 11.44
C GLY A 54 8.83 19.94 11.76
N ARG A 55 9.52 18.82 12.03
CA ARG A 55 10.97 18.85 12.30
C ARG A 55 11.73 19.26 11.06
N GLN A 56 12.60 20.24 11.20
CA GLN A 56 13.56 20.66 10.19
C GLN A 56 14.97 20.34 10.67
N GLN A 57 15.80 19.84 9.76
CA GLN A 57 17.20 19.53 10.03
C GLN A 57 18.02 19.88 8.79
N GLU A 58 19.20 20.43 9.03
CA GLU A 58 20.21 20.56 7.99
C GLU A 58 20.71 19.16 7.60
N ILE A 59 20.79 18.90 6.29
CA ILE A 59 21.24 17.62 5.75
C ILE A 59 22.74 17.49 6.02
N MET A 60 23.13 16.40 6.67
CA MET A 60 24.53 16.07 6.96
C MET A 60 25.26 17.18 7.73
N ALA A 61 24.58 17.82 8.68
CA ALA A 61 25.20 18.77 9.58
C ALA A 61 26.32 18.10 10.41
N PRO A 62 27.49 18.74 10.62
CA PRO A 62 28.57 18.17 11.39
C PRO A 62 28.11 17.69 12.78
N GLY A 63 28.49 16.47 13.16
CA GLY A 63 28.09 15.90 14.46
C GLY A 63 26.75 15.17 14.46
N SER A 64 25.96 15.28 13.40
CA SER A 64 24.64 14.64 13.29
C SER A 64 24.70 13.27 12.59
N TYR A 65 23.59 12.54 12.63
CA TYR A 65 23.45 11.33 11.83
C TYR A 65 23.34 11.70 10.34
N THR A 66 23.75 10.79 9.46
CA THR A 66 23.59 11.01 8.01
C THR A 66 22.15 10.73 7.61
N GLN A 67 21.42 11.74 7.14
CA GLN A 67 20.12 11.54 6.49
C GLN A 67 20.34 10.83 5.16
N LEU A 68 19.77 9.64 5.02
CA LEU A 68 19.76 8.87 3.78
C LEU A 68 18.42 9.00 3.09
N PHE A 69 18.38 8.77 1.78
CA PHE A 69 17.14 8.88 1.00
C PHE A 69 16.99 7.70 0.05
N PHE A 70 15.77 7.20 -0.06
CA PHE A 70 15.41 6.05 -0.87
C PHE A 70 14.38 6.44 -1.91
N LEU A 71 14.45 5.81 -3.08
CA LEU A 71 13.41 5.93 -4.09
C LEU A 71 12.02 5.63 -3.46
N ASP A 72 11.92 4.51 -2.76
CA ASP A 72 10.71 4.01 -2.10
C ASP A 72 11.02 2.99 -0.99
N GLU A 73 9.97 2.37 -0.43
CA GLU A 73 10.12 1.42 0.67
C GLU A 73 10.73 0.10 0.20
N ALA A 74 10.41 -0.36 -1.00
CA ALA A 74 11.00 -1.58 -1.57
C ALA A 74 12.53 -1.44 -1.70
N THR A 75 13.00 -0.29 -2.19
CA THR A 75 14.44 0.03 -2.24
C THR A 75 15.08 0.00 -0.85
N ALA A 76 14.41 0.58 0.15
CA ALA A 76 14.94 0.67 1.51
C ALA A 76 14.98 -0.70 2.23
N LEU A 77 13.96 -1.53 2.01
CA LEU A 77 13.88 -2.91 2.48
C LEU A 77 14.95 -3.78 1.82
N ALA A 78 15.16 -3.62 0.51
CA ALA A 78 16.24 -4.29 -0.22
C ALA A 78 17.61 -3.92 0.35
N ALA A 79 17.82 -2.64 0.68
CA ALA A 79 19.01 -2.18 1.37
C ALA A 79 19.10 -2.61 2.86
N GLY A 80 18.21 -3.48 3.34
CA GLY A 80 18.23 -4.05 4.70
C GLY A 80 17.79 -3.11 5.82
N HIS A 81 16.95 -2.11 5.52
CA HIS A 81 16.29 -1.28 6.53
C HIS A 81 14.95 -1.87 6.93
N ARG A 82 14.51 -1.58 8.14
CA ARG A 82 13.12 -1.83 8.58
C ARG A 82 12.39 -0.51 8.86
N PRO A 83 11.05 -0.48 8.87
CA PRO A 83 10.33 0.74 9.21
C PRO A 83 10.69 1.31 10.60
N CYS A 84 10.72 2.63 10.73
CA CYS A 84 10.99 3.33 11.97
C CYS A 84 9.79 3.29 12.93
N HIS A 85 10.04 2.96 14.19
CA HIS A 85 9.00 2.90 15.24
C HIS A 85 8.35 4.27 15.56
N THR A 86 9.04 5.37 15.25
CA THR A 86 8.61 6.71 15.63
C THR A 86 7.73 7.35 14.56
N CYS A 87 8.25 7.54 13.34
CA CYS A 87 7.53 8.22 12.26
C CYS A 87 6.75 7.28 11.34
N ARG A 88 7.16 6.00 11.23
CA ARG A 88 6.47 4.97 10.43
C ARG A 88 5.78 3.94 11.32
N ARG A 89 5.14 4.36 12.41
CA ARG A 89 4.66 3.45 13.47
C ARG A 89 3.72 2.36 12.98
N THR A 90 2.81 2.66 12.04
CA THR A 90 1.91 1.66 11.44
C THR A 90 2.70 0.59 10.68
N HIS A 91 3.60 1.01 9.79
CA HIS A 91 4.46 0.10 9.03
C HIS A 91 5.38 -0.71 9.94
N TYR A 92 5.92 -0.09 11.00
CA TYR A 92 6.72 -0.76 12.00
C TYR A 92 5.94 -1.87 12.71
N ASN A 93 4.71 -1.57 13.17
CA ASN A 93 3.91 -2.57 13.87
C ASN A 93 3.54 -3.74 12.95
N GLN A 94 3.19 -3.47 11.68
CA GLN A 94 2.91 -4.51 10.70
C GLN A 94 4.15 -5.36 10.42
N PHE A 95 5.27 -4.72 10.05
CA PHE A 95 6.52 -5.41 9.76
C PHE A 95 6.97 -6.27 10.94
N THR A 96 6.97 -5.74 12.16
CA THR A 96 7.43 -6.47 13.34
C THR A 96 6.47 -7.55 13.82
N SER A 97 5.15 -7.41 13.63
CA SER A 97 4.19 -8.49 13.89
C SER A 97 4.44 -9.66 12.95
N ILE A 98 4.46 -9.38 11.65
CA ILE A 98 4.67 -10.40 10.60
C ILE A 98 6.04 -11.07 10.78
N TYR A 99 7.09 -10.30 11.07
CA TYR A 99 8.42 -10.84 11.32
C TYR A 99 8.42 -11.85 12.48
N LYS A 100 7.77 -11.52 13.60
CA LYS A 100 7.67 -12.41 14.76
C LYS A 100 6.84 -13.66 14.46
N GLU A 101 5.76 -13.52 13.71
CA GLU A 101 4.93 -14.65 13.27
C GLU A 101 5.68 -15.57 12.30
N THR A 102 6.53 -14.99 11.45
CA THR A 102 7.37 -15.72 10.47
C THR A 102 8.56 -16.42 11.14
N PHE A 103 9.09 -15.84 12.22
CA PHE A 103 10.29 -16.30 12.91
C PHE A 103 10.08 -16.38 14.44
N PRO A 104 9.15 -17.23 14.92
CA PRO A 104 8.74 -17.26 16.33
C PRO A 104 9.87 -17.65 17.29
N ASP A 105 10.80 -18.50 16.84
CA ASP A 105 11.86 -19.07 17.69
C ASP A 105 13.10 -18.17 17.81
N THR A 106 13.25 -17.18 16.91
CA THR A 106 14.47 -16.36 16.82
C THR A 106 14.26 -14.89 17.15
N THR A 107 13.01 -14.47 17.39
CA THR A 107 12.65 -13.06 17.51
C THR A 107 11.96 -12.74 18.83
N THR A 108 12.75 -12.37 19.85
CA THR A 108 12.23 -11.95 21.16
C THR A 108 12.13 -10.42 21.28
N SER A 109 13.02 -9.69 20.60
CA SER A 109 13.14 -8.24 20.69
C SER A 109 13.32 -7.57 19.32
N ILE A 110 13.18 -6.24 19.27
CA ILE A 110 13.53 -5.47 18.06
C ILE A 110 15.05 -5.49 17.79
N GLY A 111 15.86 -5.66 18.83
CA GLY A 111 17.31 -5.80 18.70
C GLY A 111 17.70 -7.08 17.97
N ASP A 112 16.93 -8.15 18.15
CA ASP A 112 17.17 -9.44 17.48
C ASP A 112 16.90 -9.30 15.98
N ILE A 113 15.81 -8.61 15.61
CA ILE A 113 15.50 -8.26 14.22
C ILE A 113 16.65 -7.42 13.63
N ASP A 114 17.13 -6.40 14.36
CA ASP A 114 18.23 -5.55 13.90
C ASP A 114 19.55 -6.33 13.72
N GLU A 115 19.81 -7.35 14.54
CA GLU A 115 20.99 -8.23 14.41
C GLU A 115 20.86 -9.18 13.21
N GLN A 116 19.71 -9.83 13.04
CA GLN A 116 19.47 -10.73 11.92
C GLN A 116 19.54 -9.99 10.59
N LEU A 117 18.88 -8.83 10.48
CA LEU A 117 18.96 -8.01 9.27
C LEU A 117 20.39 -7.52 9.02
N LYS A 118 21.17 -7.20 10.05
CA LYS A 118 22.57 -6.82 9.89
C LYS A 118 23.40 -7.95 9.25
N GLN A 119 23.19 -9.20 9.67
CA GLN A 119 23.90 -10.35 9.12
C GLN A 119 23.55 -10.59 7.64
N GLN A 120 22.40 -10.13 7.18
CA GLN A 120 21.92 -10.29 5.81
C GLN A 120 22.18 -9.08 4.89
N ARG A 121 22.92 -8.06 5.34
CA ARG A 121 23.38 -6.92 4.50
C ARG A 121 24.62 -7.25 3.67
N SER A 122 24.82 -8.53 3.34
CA SER A 122 25.99 -9.01 2.59
C SER A 122 25.92 -8.57 1.13
N THR A 123 27.09 -8.50 0.48
CA THR A 123 27.21 -8.37 -0.98
C THR A 123 26.97 -9.68 -1.72
N GLU A 124 26.84 -10.79 -0.98
CA GLU A 124 26.49 -12.08 -1.55
C GLU A 124 24.97 -12.23 -1.63
N HIS A 125 24.48 -12.39 -2.84
CA HIS A 125 23.06 -12.55 -3.14
C HIS A 125 22.76 -14.01 -3.49
N PRO A 126 21.90 -14.70 -2.75
CA PRO A 126 21.59 -16.09 -3.07
C PRO A 126 20.81 -16.17 -4.39
N GLN A 127 21.16 -17.17 -5.19
CA GLN A 127 20.44 -17.48 -6.42
C GLN A 127 19.14 -18.23 -6.08
N ILE A 128 18.02 -17.78 -6.64
CA ILE A 128 16.67 -18.34 -6.40
C ILE A 128 15.87 -18.39 -7.71
N SER A 129 14.82 -19.20 -7.74
CA SER A 129 13.82 -19.14 -8.81
C SER A 129 13.03 -17.82 -8.73
N LEU A 130 12.80 -17.17 -9.86
CA LEU A 130 11.99 -15.96 -9.91
C LEU A 130 10.54 -16.21 -9.48
N SER A 131 10.02 -17.43 -9.71
CA SER A 131 8.70 -17.85 -9.24
C SER A 131 8.54 -17.74 -7.72
N ASP A 132 9.65 -17.88 -6.98
CA ASP A 132 9.63 -17.85 -5.53
C ASP A 132 9.78 -16.43 -4.99
N VAL A 133 10.00 -15.41 -5.82
CA VAL A 133 10.23 -14.05 -5.32
C VAL A 133 8.90 -13.32 -5.13
N PRO A 134 8.56 -12.89 -3.90
CA PRO A 134 7.30 -12.19 -3.62
C PRO A 134 7.32 -10.74 -4.11
N ASN A 135 6.12 -10.15 -4.23
CA ASN A 135 5.95 -8.73 -4.49
C ASN A 135 6.72 -7.88 -3.47
N GLY A 136 7.37 -6.83 -3.94
CA GLY A 136 8.14 -5.89 -3.10
C GLY A 136 9.60 -6.27 -2.89
N ALA A 137 10.02 -7.48 -3.29
CA ALA A 137 11.42 -7.87 -3.26
C ALA A 137 12.16 -7.38 -4.51
N MET A 138 13.46 -7.13 -4.36
CA MET A 138 14.34 -6.70 -5.44
C MET A 138 15.35 -7.80 -5.78
N VAL A 139 15.64 -7.92 -7.07
CA VAL A 139 16.51 -8.97 -7.62
C VAL A 139 17.46 -8.42 -8.67
N SER A 140 18.49 -9.19 -9.00
CA SER A 140 19.39 -8.98 -10.13
C SER A 140 19.40 -10.24 -11.02
N PHE A 141 19.70 -10.07 -12.30
CA PHE A 141 19.97 -11.20 -13.21
C PHE A 141 21.43 -11.65 -13.19
N GLU A 142 22.32 -10.85 -12.59
CA GLU A 142 23.76 -11.12 -12.45
C GLU A 142 24.13 -11.19 -10.96
N SER A 143 25.08 -12.05 -10.61
CA SER A 143 25.58 -12.18 -9.23
C SER A 143 26.27 -10.90 -8.76
N GLN A 144 27.04 -10.28 -9.64
CA GLN A 144 27.50 -8.90 -9.47
C GLN A 144 26.39 -7.96 -9.92
N VAL A 145 25.75 -7.30 -8.96
CA VAL A 145 24.60 -6.45 -9.23
C VAL A 145 25.02 -5.20 -10.00
N LYS A 146 24.64 -5.14 -11.27
CA LYS A 146 24.70 -3.91 -12.10
C LYS A 146 23.33 -3.25 -12.22
N ASP A 147 22.30 -4.07 -12.41
CA ASP A 147 20.91 -3.66 -12.51
C ASP A 147 20.08 -4.35 -11.42
N SER A 148 19.18 -3.60 -10.82
CA SER A 148 18.22 -4.11 -9.84
C SER A 148 16.81 -4.01 -10.40
N TRP A 149 15.99 -5.02 -10.13
CA TRP A 149 14.63 -5.12 -10.62
C TRP A 149 13.69 -5.35 -9.44
N LEU A 150 12.63 -4.55 -9.32
CA LEU A 150 11.53 -4.81 -8.39
C LEU A 150 10.64 -5.91 -8.98
N VAL A 151 10.32 -6.92 -8.18
CA VAL A 151 9.26 -7.87 -8.49
C VAL A 151 7.93 -7.31 -8.01
N TRP A 152 6.98 -7.13 -8.93
CA TRP A 152 5.65 -6.64 -8.60
C TRP A 152 4.59 -7.19 -9.57
N ASP A 153 3.65 -7.94 -9.02
CA ASP A 153 2.64 -8.71 -9.73
C ASP A 153 3.28 -9.62 -10.79
N GLN A 154 2.85 -9.50 -12.04
CA GLN A 154 3.37 -10.28 -13.17
C GLN A 154 4.57 -9.63 -13.86
N TYR A 155 5.17 -8.60 -13.24
CA TYR A 155 6.15 -7.75 -13.89
C TYR A 155 7.43 -7.55 -13.05
N LEU A 156 8.48 -7.17 -13.76
CA LEU A 156 9.77 -6.74 -13.24
C LEU A 156 10.03 -5.30 -13.67
N TYR A 157 10.34 -4.45 -12.70
CA TYR A 157 10.58 -3.03 -12.94
C TYR A 157 12.04 -2.66 -12.71
N ARG A 158 12.73 -2.16 -13.75
CA ARG A 158 14.14 -1.77 -13.64
C ARG A 158 14.26 -0.53 -12.76
N TRP A 159 15.01 -0.67 -11.67
CA TRP A 159 15.26 0.41 -10.73
C TRP A 159 16.28 1.40 -11.28
N SER A 160 16.02 2.69 -11.06
CA SER A 160 17.00 3.76 -11.12
C SER A 160 16.79 4.71 -9.93
N PRO A 161 17.78 5.54 -9.58
CA PRO A 161 17.62 6.48 -8.47
C PRO A 161 16.43 7.43 -8.64
N GLU A 162 16.11 7.80 -9.88
CA GLU A 162 15.03 8.72 -10.24
C GLU A 162 13.65 8.05 -10.35
N GLY A 163 13.60 6.72 -10.42
CA GLY A 163 12.38 5.96 -10.62
C GLY A 163 12.58 4.62 -11.31
N TYR A 164 11.54 3.82 -11.35
CA TYR A 164 11.47 2.68 -12.27
C TYR A 164 11.43 3.16 -13.72
N THR A 165 12.29 2.60 -14.58
CA THR A 165 12.56 3.10 -15.95
C THR A 165 12.16 2.13 -17.06
N ASP A 166 12.01 0.86 -16.74
CA ASP A 166 11.67 -0.20 -17.69
C ASP A 166 10.78 -1.24 -17.00
N CYS A 167 9.97 -1.95 -17.78
CA CYS A 167 9.07 -2.99 -17.30
C CYS A 167 9.09 -4.17 -18.27
N LYS A 168 9.25 -5.38 -17.73
CA LYS A 168 9.11 -6.61 -18.50
C LYS A 168 8.31 -7.65 -17.73
N GLN A 169 7.60 -8.50 -18.45
CA GLN A 169 6.85 -9.60 -17.84
C GLN A 169 7.78 -10.60 -17.15
N LYS A 170 7.35 -11.14 -16.01
CA LYS A 170 8.03 -12.23 -15.34
C LYS A 170 7.99 -13.48 -16.23
N VAL A 171 9.13 -14.16 -16.29
CA VAL A 171 9.22 -15.51 -16.87
C VAL A 171 9.55 -16.43 -15.71
N ASP A 172 8.58 -17.22 -15.26
CA ASP A 172 8.66 -17.96 -13.99
C ASP A 172 9.84 -18.94 -13.91
N THR A 173 10.35 -19.40 -15.05
CA THR A 173 11.51 -20.30 -15.14
C THR A 173 12.86 -19.58 -15.02
N ALA A 174 12.89 -18.25 -14.93
CA ALA A 174 14.13 -17.50 -14.81
C ALA A 174 14.76 -17.68 -13.43
N SER A 175 16.09 -17.80 -13.40
CA SER A 175 16.86 -17.73 -12.15
C SER A 175 17.40 -16.33 -11.94
N VAL A 176 17.35 -15.85 -10.70
CA VAL A 176 17.74 -14.49 -10.31
C VAL A 176 18.52 -14.51 -8.99
N PHE A 177 19.25 -13.44 -8.72
CA PHE A 177 19.96 -13.20 -7.47
C PHE A 177 19.14 -12.29 -6.57
N LEU A 178 18.83 -12.74 -5.36
CA LEU A 178 17.97 -12.03 -4.43
C LEU A 178 18.75 -10.91 -3.71
N ILE A 179 18.40 -9.66 -4.01
CA ILE A 179 19.01 -8.48 -3.37
C ILE A 179 18.38 -8.27 -1.99
N THR A 180 17.06 -8.39 -1.89
CA THR A 180 16.35 -8.19 -0.63
C THR A 180 16.73 -9.26 0.41
N PRO A 181 17.15 -8.89 1.63
CA PRO A 181 17.50 -9.84 2.69
C PRO A 181 16.47 -10.94 2.84
N TRP A 182 16.93 -12.17 3.03
CA TRP A 182 16.04 -13.34 3.09
C TRP A 182 14.91 -13.15 4.12
N ASN A 183 15.19 -12.64 5.31
CA ASN A 183 14.15 -12.48 6.33
C ASN A 183 13.12 -11.41 5.93
N THR A 184 13.57 -10.33 5.30
CA THR A 184 12.68 -9.32 4.71
C THR A 184 11.83 -9.94 3.59
N THR A 185 12.41 -10.78 2.74
CA THR A 185 11.70 -11.51 1.68
C THR A 185 10.61 -12.41 2.25
N GLN A 186 10.86 -13.10 3.36
CA GLN A 186 9.84 -13.92 4.02
C GLN A 186 8.73 -13.07 4.63
N VAL A 187 9.04 -11.90 5.19
CA VAL A 187 8.05 -10.94 5.70
C VAL A 187 7.17 -10.38 4.57
N LEU A 188 7.76 -10.09 3.41
CA LEU A 188 7.02 -9.70 2.20
C LEU A 188 6.07 -10.82 1.75
N ARG A 189 6.56 -12.06 1.68
CA ARG A 189 5.75 -13.24 1.34
C ARG A 189 4.59 -13.45 2.31
N ALA A 190 4.79 -13.18 3.60
CA ALA A 190 3.78 -13.30 4.64
C ALA A 190 2.76 -12.13 4.66
N GLY A 191 2.85 -11.19 3.70
CA GLY A 191 1.82 -10.19 3.47
C GLY A 191 2.18 -8.76 3.87
N TYR A 192 3.46 -8.47 4.17
CA TYR A 192 3.91 -7.09 4.27
C TYR A 192 3.97 -6.48 2.86
N VAL A 193 3.17 -5.44 2.60
CA VAL A 193 3.14 -4.76 1.30
C VAL A 193 3.92 -3.44 1.40
N PRO A 194 5.08 -3.29 0.75
CA PRO A 194 5.83 -2.06 0.79
C PRO A 194 5.24 -1.01 -0.16
N THR A 195 5.47 0.26 0.17
CA THR A 195 5.15 1.36 -0.74
C THR A 195 6.17 1.42 -1.88
N ILE A 196 5.70 1.52 -3.12
CA ILE A 196 6.54 1.63 -4.33
C ILE A 196 6.41 3.01 -4.99
N HIS A 197 7.44 3.44 -5.71
CA HIS A 197 7.44 4.73 -6.39
C HIS A 197 6.38 4.78 -7.52
N PRO A 198 5.64 5.90 -7.70
CA PRO A 198 4.58 6.02 -8.69
C PRO A 198 4.99 5.75 -10.15
N SER A 199 6.28 5.86 -10.47
CA SER A 199 6.78 5.58 -11.82
C SER A 199 6.62 4.10 -12.22
N ALA A 200 6.51 3.16 -11.26
CA ALA A 200 6.18 1.77 -11.57
C ALA A 200 4.81 1.66 -12.27
N ASN A 201 3.80 2.35 -11.74
CA ASN A 201 2.44 2.32 -12.28
C ASN A 201 2.33 2.99 -13.67
N SER A 202 3.21 3.95 -13.95
CA SER A 202 3.21 4.70 -15.22
C SER A 202 3.68 3.84 -16.41
N LEU A 203 4.48 2.80 -16.16
CA LEU A 203 5.05 1.95 -17.19
C LEU A 203 4.04 0.92 -17.74
N ILE A 204 3.14 0.39 -16.91
CA ILE A 204 2.10 -0.56 -17.35
C ILE A 204 1.09 0.11 -18.29
N THR A 205 0.70 1.35 -17.96
CA THR A 205 -0.26 2.12 -18.78
C THR A 205 0.26 2.34 -20.21
N SER A 206 1.59 2.40 -20.36
CA SER A 206 2.27 2.61 -21.64
C SER A 206 2.48 1.30 -22.43
N SER A 207 2.58 0.16 -21.76
CA SER A 207 2.74 -1.15 -22.43
C SER A 207 1.42 -1.72 -22.94
N GLU A 208 0.30 -1.47 -22.24
CA GLU A 208 -1.04 -1.90 -22.68
C GLU A 208 -1.60 -1.05 -23.83
N THR A 209 -1.21 0.23 -23.92
CA THR A 209 -1.60 1.11 -25.05
C THR A 209 -0.77 0.89 -26.32
N GLY A 210 0.30 0.08 -26.26
CA GLY A 210 1.17 -0.25 -27.40
C GLY A 210 0.63 -1.30 -28.38
N ILE A 211 -0.53 -1.91 -28.10
CA ILE A 211 -1.16 -2.89 -28.99
C ILE A 211 -2.34 -2.26 -29.71
N ARG A 212 -2.06 -1.41 -30.73
CA ARG A 212 -2.92 -1.17 -31.92
C ARG A 212 -2.25 -0.19 -32.89
N SER A 213 -1.51 -0.72 -33.86
CA SER A 213 -1.62 -0.35 -35.28
C SER A 213 -0.60 -1.14 -36.11
N VAL A 214 -1.00 -2.33 -36.54
CA VAL A 214 -0.51 -2.86 -37.82
C VAL A 214 -1.58 -2.54 -38.85
N SER A 215 -1.44 -1.37 -39.46
CA SER A 215 -2.13 -1.01 -40.69
C SER A 215 -1.51 -1.82 -41.84
N SER A 216 -2.25 -2.80 -42.34
CA SER A 216 -1.97 -3.48 -43.60
C SER A 216 -2.19 -2.52 -44.76
N LEU A 217 -1.17 -2.40 -45.62
CA LEU A 217 -1.24 -1.77 -46.93
C LEU A 217 -1.50 -2.83 -48.02
N SER A 218 -2.01 -2.34 -49.15
CA SER A 218 -2.27 -2.99 -50.46
C SER A 218 -3.70 -3.57 -50.63
N THR A 219 -4.51 -3.27 -51.65
CA THR A 219 -4.44 -2.41 -52.85
C THR A 219 -5.88 -2.23 -53.39
N THR A 220 -6.20 -1.06 -53.93
CA THR A 220 -7.45 -0.64 -54.62
C THR A 220 -7.51 -1.17 -56.08
N PRO A 221 -8.65 -1.23 -56.82
CA PRO A 221 -9.39 -0.03 -57.28
C PRO A 221 -10.92 -0.12 -57.49
N ASN A 222 -11.59 0.89 -56.94
CA ASN A 222 -12.49 1.85 -57.61
C ASN A 222 -13.37 1.40 -58.80
N ILE A 223 -14.70 1.36 -58.60
CA ILE A 223 -15.69 1.73 -59.63
C ILE A 223 -16.77 2.63 -59.01
N SER A 224 -17.06 3.69 -59.74
CA SER A 224 -17.94 4.82 -59.48
C SER A 224 -19.42 4.49 -59.76
N GLN A 225 -20.37 5.08 -59.03
CA GLN A 225 -21.45 5.95 -59.55
C GLN A 225 -22.68 6.07 -58.62
N LYS A 226 -22.82 7.29 -58.07
CA LYS A 226 -24.01 8.17 -57.96
C LYS A 226 -25.33 7.74 -57.27
N PRO A 227 -26.12 8.76 -56.81
CA PRO A 227 -27.00 8.67 -55.63
C PRO A 227 -28.49 8.79 -55.96
N VAL A 228 -29.39 8.39 -55.03
CA VAL A 228 -30.79 8.83 -55.06
C VAL A 228 -31.38 9.03 -53.65
N ASN A 229 -31.71 10.30 -53.41
CA ASN A 229 -32.72 10.97 -52.59
C ASN A 229 -33.80 10.21 -51.76
N ALA A 230 -34.17 10.93 -50.68
CA ALA A 230 -35.51 11.26 -50.16
C ALA A 230 -36.15 10.42 -49.03
N ALA A 231 -35.96 10.91 -47.79
CA ALA A 231 -36.95 11.60 -46.93
C ALA A 231 -38.27 10.85 -46.50
N PRO A 232 -39.10 11.39 -45.56
CA PRO A 232 -39.35 10.74 -44.26
C PRO A 232 -40.86 10.57 -43.90
N SER A 233 -41.17 9.79 -42.85
CA SER A 233 -42.49 9.82 -42.18
C SER A 233 -42.39 9.22 -40.77
N LYS A 234 -42.52 10.04 -39.70
CA LYS A 234 -43.73 10.25 -38.86
C LYS A 234 -44.23 8.94 -38.21
N GLN A 235 -43.95 8.77 -36.91
CA GLN A 235 -44.86 8.99 -35.78
C GLN A 235 -46.09 8.08 -35.82
N ASP A 236 -46.19 7.16 -34.86
CA ASP A 236 -47.37 7.08 -34.00
C ASP A 236 -47.10 6.27 -32.71
N SER A 237 -47.65 6.82 -31.64
CA SER A 237 -47.62 6.37 -30.25
C SER A 237 -48.68 5.31 -29.96
N VAL A 238 -48.35 4.26 -29.20
CA VAL A 238 -49.33 3.59 -28.33
C VAL A 238 -48.65 3.13 -27.04
N ALA A 239 -49.21 3.60 -25.93
CA ALA A 239 -48.86 3.22 -24.58
C ALA A 239 -49.47 1.85 -24.21
N THR A 240 -48.68 1.00 -23.56
CA THR A 240 -49.20 -0.07 -22.71
C THR A 240 -48.17 -0.39 -21.60
N LYS A 241 -48.60 -0.19 -20.36
CA LYS A 241 -48.07 -0.75 -19.10
C LYS A 241 -49.32 -1.29 -18.35
N PRO A 242 -49.20 -2.10 -17.28
CA PRO A 242 -48.06 -2.87 -16.75
C PRO A 242 -48.45 -4.32 -16.37
N ASN A 243 -47.45 -5.18 -16.09
CA ASN A 243 -47.53 -6.21 -15.03
C ASN A 243 -46.10 -6.73 -14.79
N GLU A 244 -45.44 -6.32 -13.71
CA GLU A 244 -45.43 -6.99 -12.40
C GLU A 244 -44.96 -8.46 -12.49
N ARG A 245 -43.67 -8.66 -12.19
CA ARG A 245 -43.21 -9.71 -11.29
C ARG A 245 -41.88 -9.33 -10.65
N GLU A 246 -42.01 -9.00 -9.36
CA GLU A 246 -41.11 -9.38 -8.27
C GLU A 246 -39.76 -8.66 -8.15
N ASN A 247 -39.86 -7.41 -7.68
CA ASN A 247 -38.89 -6.79 -6.79
C ASN A 247 -38.74 -7.63 -5.50
N LEU A 248 -37.63 -8.36 -5.37
CA LEU A 248 -37.16 -8.79 -4.05
C LEU A 248 -36.45 -7.63 -3.35
N THR A 249 -37.25 -6.92 -2.55
CA THR A 249 -36.92 -6.35 -1.24
C THR A 249 -35.70 -5.43 -1.15
N SER A 250 -35.99 -4.14 -1.30
CA SER A 250 -35.43 -3.06 -0.49
C SER A 250 -35.24 -3.50 0.97
N SER A 251 -34.00 -3.71 1.39
CA SER A 251 -33.66 -3.63 2.81
C SER A 251 -33.73 -2.15 3.19
N ASN A 252 -34.71 -1.80 4.01
CA ASN A 252 -34.73 -0.54 4.75
C ASN A 252 -33.37 -0.42 5.48
N GLU A 253 -32.44 0.38 4.97
CA GLU A 253 -31.22 0.75 5.68
C GLU A 253 -31.63 1.63 6.87
N THR A 254 -32.08 1.00 7.94
CA THR A 254 -32.33 1.67 9.21
C THR A 254 -30.99 2.15 9.75
N LEU A 255 -30.89 3.47 9.96
CA LEU A 255 -29.74 4.07 10.62
C LEU A 255 -29.49 3.37 11.97
N PRO A 256 -28.22 3.20 12.36
CA PRO A 256 -27.88 2.59 13.64
C PRO A 256 -28.53 3.36 14.79
N ARG A 257 -29.20 2.63 15.68
CA ARG A 257 -29.93 3.17 16.85
C ARG A 257 -29.19 2.93 18.16
N TYR A 258 -28.17 2.08 18.14
CA TYR A 258 -27.44 1.67 19.33
C TYR A 258 -25.93 1.71 19.09
N LYS A 259 -25.17 1.67 20.18
CA LYS A 259 -23.73 1.45 20.20
C LYS A 259 -23.37 0.51 21.33
N LEU A 260 -22.20 -0.12 21.28
CA LEU A 260 -21.70 -0.88 22.42
C LEU A 260 -21.48 0.03 23.64
N LYS A 261 -21.85 -0.46 24.81
CA LYS A 261 -21.62 0.17 26.11
C LYS A 261 -20.13 0.41 26.35
N THR A 262 -19.30 -0.56 25.97
CA THR A 262 -17.84 -0.51 26.04
C THR A 262 -17.23 -0.71 24.66
N THR A 263 -16.35 0.19 24.22
CA THR A 263 -15.64 0.02 22.94
C THR A 263 -14.70 -1.20 23.03
N PRO A 264 -14.84 -2.20 22.13
CA PRO A 264 -14.01 -3.40 22.14
C PRO A 264 -12.55 -3.10 21.75
N ARG A 265 -11.66 -4.09 21.89
CA ARG A 265 -10.24 -3.98 21.55
C ARG A 265 -9.82 -5.06 20.55
N GLY A 266 -8.63 -4.93 19.97
CA GLY A 266 -8.05 -5.95 19.09
C GLY A 266 -8.94 -6.27 17.89
N LYS A 267 -9.07 -7.56 17.55
CA LYS A 267 -9.88 -8.02 16.40
C LYS A 267 -11.35 -7.60 16.51
N GLN A 268 -11.95 -7.62 17.69
CA GLN A 268 -13.35 -7.21 17.90
C GLN A 268 -13.57 -5.72 17.61
N LEU A 269 -12.58 -4.85 17.86
CA LEU A 269 -12.65 -3.43 17.47
C LEU A 269 -12.73 -3.26 15.96
N HIS A 270 -11.93 -4.02 15.22
CA HIS A 270 -11.96 -3.97 13.75
C HIS A 270 -13.31 -4.43 13.21
N THR A 271 -13.86 -5.53 13.74
CA THR A 271 -15.19 -6.03 13.37
C THR A 271 -16.29 -5.01 13.69
N TYR A 272 -16.27 -4.44 14.91
CA TYR A 272 -17.22 -3.42 15.32
C TYR A 272 -17.16 -2.19 14.42
N PHE A 273 -15.95 -1.73 14.07
CA PHE A 273 -15.79 -0.59 13.20
C PHE A 273 -16.30 -0.87 11.78
N ALA A 274 -16.00 -2.03 11.21
CA ALA A 274 -16.54 -2.41 9.90
C ALA A 274 -18.08 -2.45 9.90
N ALA A 275 -18.70 -2.97 10.97
CA ALA A 275 -20.15 -2.98 11.11
C ALA A 275 -20.72 -1.54 11.17
N ILE A 276 -20.05 -0.60 11.84
CA ILE A 276 -20.44 0.81 11.85
C ILE A 276 -20.36 1.41 10.45
N LEU A 277 -19.28 1.17 9.71
CA LEU A 277 -19.11 1.71 8.36
C LEU A 277 -20.23 1.25 7.42
N SER A 278 -20.59 -0.02 7.47
CA SER A 278 -21.70 -0.61 6.71
C SER A 278 -23.06 -0.08 7.18
N ALA A 279 -23.34 -0.08 8.48
CA ALA A 279 -24.61 0.38 9.04
C ALA A 279 -24.89 1.87 8.78
N THR A 280 -23.84 2.69 8.69
CA THR A 280 -23.94 4.12 8.37
C THR A 280 -23.87 4.40 6.86
N GLY A 281 -23.53 3.39 6.04
CA GLY A 281 -23.26 3.53 4.61
C GLY A 281 -22.00 4.34 4.28
N MET A 282 -21.08 4.49 5.22
CA MET A 282 -19.79 5.17 5.00
C MET A 282 -18.90 4.41 4.01
N ASP A 283 -19.02 3.07 3.98
CA ASP A 283 -18.43 2.21 2.95
C ASP A 283 -18.96 2.53 1.54
N LYS A 284 -20.21 2.98 1.44
CA LYS A 284 -20.86 3.46 0.21
C LYS A 284 -20.71 4.97 -0.01
N GLY A 285 -19.78 5.61 0.71
CA GLY A 285 -19.48 7.04 0.56
C GLY A 285 -20.44 7.99 1.28
N LYS A 286 -21.34 7.53 2.15
CA LYS A 286 -22.13 8.43 3.01
C LYS A 286 -21.25 9.03 4.11
N SER A 287 -21.69 10.15 4.70
CA SER A 287 -21.06 10.73 5.89
C SER A 287 -21.80 10.33 7.16
N ALA A 288 -21.09 10.09 8.26
CA ALA A 288 -21.70 9.85 9.56
C ALA A 288 -20.90 10.42 10.74
N ASN A 289 -21.56 10.63 11.86
CA ASN A 289 -20.92 11.11 13.09
C ASN A 289 -20.29 9.94 13.88
N LEU A 290 -19.06 9.56 13.52
CA LEU A 290 -18.31 8.48 14.19
C LEU A 290 -18.15 8.67 15.71
N LYS A 291 -18.15 9.91 16.20
CA LYS A 291 -18.04 10.20 17.64
C LYS A 291 -19.20 9.65 18.47
N LEU A 292 -20.33 9.33 17.84
CA LEU A 292 -21.42 8.64 18.51
C LEU A 292 -20.97 7.28 19.03
N PHE A 293 -20.14 6.57 18.27
CA PHE A 293 -19.76 5.18 18.54
C PHE A 293 -18.48 5.05 19.36
N PHE A 294 -17.45 5.84 19.05
CA PHE A 294 -16.17 5.85 19.76
C PHE A 294 -15.35 7.09 19.40
N SER A 295 -14.38 7.45 20.26
CA SER A 295 -13.55 8.67 20.11
C SER A 295 -12.18 8.42 19.46
N ASN A 296 -11.70 7.18 19.45
CA ASN A 296 -10.34 6.85 19.03
C ASN A 296 -10.24 6.46 17.55
N PHE A 297 -10.41 7.44 16.65
CA PHE A 297 -10.21 7.26 15.20
C PHE A 297 -9.26 8.30 14.58
N GLN A 298 -8.59 9.13 15.39
CA GLN A 298 -7.67 10.16 14.90
C GLN A 298 -6.56 9.56 14.01
N GLY A 299 -6.04 8.38 14.34
CA GLY A 299 -5.05 7.71 13.50
C GLY A 299 -5.53 7.38 12.08
N HIS A 300 -6.84 7.20 11.86
CA HIS A 300 -7.40 7.05 10.52
C HIS A 300 -7.54 8.39 9.80
N MET A 301 -7.73 9.49 10.53
CA MET A 301 -7.70 10.83 9.96
C MET A 301 -6.27 11.21 9.55
N ASP A 302 -5.30 10.97 10.44
CA ASP A 302 -3.88 11.24 10.18
C ASP A 302 -3.34 10.40 9.01
N ALA A 303 -3.85 9.18 8.83
CA ALA A 303 -3.53 8.30 7.71
C ALA A 303 -4.33 8.59 6.42
N ASN A 304 -5.07 9.70 6.36
CA ASN A 304 -5.92 10.08 5.24
C ASN A 304 -6.89 8.97 4.79
N ARG A 305 -7.48 8.24 5.74
CA ARG A 305 -8.52 7.22 5.51
C ARG A 305 -9.91 7.75 5.84
N ILE A 306 -9.99 8.70 6.77
CA ILE A 306 -11.23 9.36 7.18
C ILE A 306 -11.01 10.86 7.08
N GLN A 307 -11.96 11.55 6.46
CA GLN A 307 -11.96 13.01 6.38
C GLN A 307 -13.17 13.59 7.08
N LYS A 308 -13.03 14.81 7.58
CA LYS A 308 -14.15 15.57 8.16
C LYS A 308 -14.94 16.23 7.02
N CYS A 309 -16.27 16.16 7.10
CA CYS A 309 -17.18 16.74 6.10
C CYS A 309 -18.42 17.34 6.80
N PRO A 310 -19.24 18.15 6.10
CA PRO A 310 -20.55 18.52 6.60
C PRO A 310 -21.38 17.25 6.89
N GLY A 311 -21.88 17.10 8.11
CA GLY A 311 -22.57 15.88 8.56
C GLY A 311 -21.70 14.86 9.33
N GLY A 312 -20.39 15.13 9.50
CA GLY A 312 -19.52 14.37 10.39
C GLY A 312 -18.22 13.95 9.71
N TYR A 313 -18.13 12.67 9.37
CA TYR A 313 -16.93 12.02 8.84
C TYR A 313 -17.29 11.14 7.64
N GLN A 314 -16.40 11.05 6.67
CA GLN A 314 -16.55 10.23 5.46
C GLN A 314 -15.24 9.47 5.21
N LEU A 315 -15.33 8.31 4.57
CA LEU A 315 -14.14 7.64 4.04
C LEU A 315 -13.57 8.41 2.85
N THR A 316 -12.24 8.48 2.76
CA THR A 316 -11.55 8.84 1.52
C THR A 316 -11.48 7.62 0.60
N VAL A 317 -11.02 7.78 -0.64
CA VAL A 317 -10.74 6.64 -1.54
C VAL A 317 -9.77 5.64 -0.86
N ASN A 318 -8.68 6.15 -0.30
CA ASN A 318 -7.73 5.35 0.49
C ASN A 318 -8.39 4.67 1.72
N GLY A 319 -9.38 5.31 2.34
CA GLY A 319 -10.17 4.70 3.40
C GLY A 319 -11.05 3.55 2.91
N GLN A 320 -11.75 3.75 1.79
CA GLN A 320 -12.59 2.72 1.18
C GLN A 320 -11.77 1.47 0.85
N ASP A 321 -10.63 1.63 0.20
CA ASP A 321 -9.72 0.52 -0.13
C ASP A 321 -9.21 -0.18 1.14
N TYR A 322 -8.78 0.60 2.13
CA TYR A 322 -8.26 0.09 3.40
C TYR A 322 -9.29 -0.75 4.17
N PHE A 323 -10.55 -0.32 4.20
CA PHE A 323 -11.60 -1.03 4.94
C PHE A 323 -12.20 -2.18 4.13
N ALA A 324 -12.31 -2.05 2.80
CA ALA A 324 -12.79 -3.11 1.93
C ALA A 324 -11.90 -4.36 1.99
N ASP A 325 -10.58 -4.17 2.06
CA ASP A 325 -9.62 -5.28 2.12
C ASP A 325 -9.73 -6.14 3.40
N ARG A 326 -10.27 -5.58 4.48
CA ARG A 326 -10.46 -6.28 5.77
C ARG A 326 -11.75 -7.08 5.87
N VAL A 327 -12.72 -6.81 5.01
CA VAL A 327 -14.01 -7.54 4.93
C VAL A 327 -13.89 -8.79 4.03
N LYS A 328 -12.80 -8.93 3.27
CA LYS A 328 -12.56 -10.12 2.43
C LYS A 328 -12.35 -11.37 3.28
N ILE A 329 -13.05 -12.45 2.89
CA ILE A 329 -13.11 -13.75 3.60
C ILE A 329 -11.73 -14.44 3.69
N ASP A 330 -10.78 -14.09 2.81
CA ASP A 330 -9.46 -14.73 2.69
C ASP A 330 -8.29 -13.93 3.32
N ASN A 331 -8.60 -13.00 4.23
CA ASN A 331 -7.59 -12.21 4.96
C ASN A 331 -7.28 -12.85 6.34
N HIS A 332 -6.00 -13.01 6.71
CA HIS A 332 -5.58 -13.50 8.04
C HIS A 332 -5.95 -12.54 9.20
N GLN A 333 -6.25 -11.27 8.88
CA GLN A 333 -6.91 -10.29 9.76
C GLN A 333 -8.42 -10.17 9.51
N GLY A 334 -8.97 -11.12 8.75
CA GLY A 334 -10.35 -11.17 8.30
C GLY A 334 -11.32 -11.08 9.46
N ILE A 335 -12.38 -10.34 9.21
CA ILE A 335 -13.46 -10.15 10.15
C ILE A 335 -14.23 -11.48 10.25
N ASP A 336 -14.39 -12.01 11.47
CA ASP A 336 -15.28 -13.13 11.75
C ASP A 336 -16.70 -12.79 11.25
N PRO A 337 -17.23 -13.50 10.23
CA PRO A 337 -18.52 -13.18 9.63
C PRO A 337 -19.69 -13.27 10.63
N ALA A 338 -19.64 -14.21 11.57
CA ALA A 338 -20.69 -14.37 12.57
C ALA A 338 -20.68 -13.20 13.55
N LEU A 339 -19.50 -12.80 14.02
CA LEU A 339 -19.34 -11.64 14.88
C LEU A 339 -19.74 -10.34 14.17
N TYR A 340 -19.42 -10.19 12.88
CA TYR A 340 -19.81 -9.02 12.09
C TYR A 340 -21.33 -8.88 11.97
N GLN A 341 -22.02 -9.98 11.66
CA GLN A 341 -23.49 -9.97 11.61
C GLN A 341 -24.08 -9.66 12.99
N ALA A 342 -23.56 -10.24 14.06
CA ALA A 342 -24.00 -9.93 15.43
C ALA A 342 -23.81 -8.43 15.78
N MET A 343 -22.69 -7.82 15.35
CA MET A 343 -22.45 -6.39 15.54
C MET A 343 -23.41 -5.51 14.72
N LEU A 344 -23.71 -5.89 13.48
CA LEU A 344 -24.71 -5.19 12.65
C LEU A 344 -26.12 -5.27 13.26
N GLU A 345 -26.51 -6.45 13.73
CA GLU A 345 -27.79 -6.68 14.41
C GLU A 345 -27.89 -5.80 15.66
N GLY A 346 -26.86 -5.81 16.49
CA GLY A 346 -26.80 -5.03 17.72
C GLY A 346 -26.82 -3.51 17.50
N LEU A 347 -26.15 -3.01 16.46
CA LEU A 347 -26.23 -1.59 16.07
C LEU A 347 -27.67 -1.14 15.72
N ARG A 348 -28.51 -2.06 15.23
CA ARG A 348 -29.89 -1.80 14.81
C ARG A 348 -30.90 -2.03 15.92
N ASN A 349 -30.76 -3.14 16.64
CA ASN A 349 -31.78 -3.70 17.52
C ASN A 349 -31.43 -3.63 19.01
N GLY A 350 -30.16 -3.37 19.35
CA GLY A 350 -29.69 -3.31 20.73
C GLY A 350 -29.49 -4.68 21.37
N GLY A 351 -29.48 -4.70 22.72
CA GLY A 351 -29.22 -5.87 23.56
C GLY A 351 -28.55 -5.46 24.87
N ASP A 352 -28.21 -6.43 25.73
CA ASP A 352 -27.68 -6.18 27.08
C ASP A 352 -26.38 -5.33 27.09
N GLU A 353 -25.52 -5.53 26.08
CA GLU A 353 -24.25 -4.82 25.92
C GLU A 353 -24.36 -3.52 25.09
N TRP A 354 -25.58 -3.11 24.70
CA TRP A 354 -25.82 -2.00 23.79
C TRP A 354 -26.59 -0.86 24.46
N VAL A 355 -26.20 0.37 24.15
CA VAL A 355 -26.86 1.59 24.64
C VAL A 355 -27.44 2.39 23.48
N SER A 356 -28.64 2.94 23.68
CA SER A 356 -29.33 3.74 22.67
C SER A 356 -28.54 5.00 22.31
N LEU A 357 -28.41 5.25 21.02
CA LEU A 357 -27.92 6.51 20.47
C LEU A 357 -29.05 7.52 20.61
N GLN A 358 -28.95 8.37 21.63
CA GLN A 358 -29.89 9.47 21.84
C GLN A 358 -29.96 10.33 20.57
N PRO A 359 -31.17 10.63 20.02
CA PRO A 359 -31.29 11.67 19.02
C PRO A 359 -30.80 12.98 19.64
N GLY A 360 -29.84 13.63 18.99
CA GLY A 360 -29.14 14.79 19.55
C GLY A 360 -30.09 15.90 19.99
N LYS A 361 -29.80 16.48 21.17
CA LYS A 361 -30.10 17.87 21.49
C LYS A 361 -29.24 18.79 20.64
#